data_AF-A0A2M9IFQ8-F1
#
_entry.id   AF-A0A2M9IFQ8-F1
#
_cell.length_a   1.000
_cell.length_b   1.000
_cell.length_c   1.000
_cell.angle_alpha   90.00
_cell.angle_beta   90.00
_cell.angle_gamma   90.00
#
_symmetry.space_group_name_H-M   'P 1'
#
loop_
_entity.id
_entity.type
_entity.pdbx_description
1 polymer ?
#
loop_
_entity_poly.entity_id
_entity_poly.type
_entity_poly.pdbx_seq_one_letter_code
_entity_poly.pdbx_strand_id
1 'polypeptide(L)'
;MGIAALLRAAGVGVGDEVVVPAFGNVEVAEAVTQVGALPVFADIDPVTYCLDASVVEQALTARTVAVVVVHRFGRSADMGRLHALGRRHGLLVLEQGESEVPYDETAQRRERAAYLDTKLRGVWTPDGGDGHTYQQYVVRVPGNGRPDRDAFARAIRARGVDCRVPVKTPVHRLPEYRRCVSLPETERAAEETLALPVDASLTRREMQRVVSVCNALGGPIAVGSTALFGV
;
A
#
# COMPACT_ATOMS: atom_id res chain seq x y z
N MET A 1 3.72 -21.00 -6.54
CA MET A 1 5.18 -20.98 -6.30
C MET A 1 5.52 -19.62 -5.67
N GLY A 2 6.24 -19.59 -4.55
CA GLY A 2 6.51 -18.32 -3.83
C GLY A 2 7.69 -17.52 -4.40
N ILE A 3 7.82 -16.25 -4.00
CA ILE A 3 8.88 -15.33 -4.47
C ILE A 3 10.28 -15.91 -4.29
N ALA A 4 10.60 -16.51 -3.13
CA ALA A 4 11.91 -17.10 -2.89
C ALA A 4 12.25 -18.22 -3.90
N ALA A 5 11.26 -19.03 -4.30
CA ALA A 5 11.48 -20.09 -5.28
C ALA A 5 11.73 -19.53 -6.69
N LEU A 6 11.00 -18.47 -7.07
CA LEU A 6 11.20 -17.76 -8.34
C LEU A 6 12.59 -17.12 -8.42
N LEU A 7 13.02 -16.45 -7.34
CA LEU A 7 14.34 -15.83 -7.26
C LEU A 7 15.46 -16.88 -7.39
N ARG A 8 15.38 -18.01 -6.67
CA ARG A 8 16.36 -19.11 -6.81
C ARG A 8 16.38 -19.69 -8.21
N ALA A 9 15.22 -19.90 -8.82
CA ALA A 9 15.14 -20.42 -10.18
C ALA A 9 15.77 -19.48 -11.22
N ALA A 10 15.74 -18.17 -10.96
CA ALA A 10 16.43 -17.16 -11.76
C ALA A 10 17.92 -17.01 -11.43
N GLY A 11 18.46 -17.79 -10.49
CA GLY A 11 19.87 -17.75 -10.10
C GLY A 11 20.24 -16.61 -9.16
N VAL A 12 19.26 -15.89 -8.59
CA VAL A 12 19.50 -14.79 -7.65
C VAL A 12 20.07 -15.33 -6.33
N GLY A 13 21.13 -14.70 -5.83
CA GLY A 13 21.79 -15.14 -4.61
C GLY A 13 22.74 -14.14 -3.95
N VAL A 14 23.79 -14.65 -3.31
CA VAL A 14 24.76 -13.85 -2.54
C VAL A 14 25.43 -12.82 -3.44
N GLY A 15 25.39 -11.56 -3.02
CA GLY A 15 25.98 -10.44 -3.75
C GLY A 15 24.99 -9.69 -4.65
N ASP A 16 23.81 -10.27 -4.90
CA ASP A 16 22.76 -9.61 -5.66
C ASP A 16 21.92 -8.66 -4.79
N GLU A 17 21.37 -7.64 -5.44
CA GLU A 17 20.38 -6.73 -4.87
C GLU A 17 19.01 -6.95 -5.53
N VAL A 18 17.96 -6.99 -4.71
CA VAL A 18 16.58 -7.08 -5.18
C VAL A 18 15.80 -5.90 -4.61
N VAL A 19 15.20 -5.09 -5.48
CA VAL A 19 14.38 -3.96 -5.05
C VAL A 19 13.01 -4.47 -4.59
N VAL A 20 12.58 -4.03 -3.41
CA VAL A 20 11.32 -4.45 -2.77
C VAL A 20 10.60 -3.26 -2.12
N PRO A 21 9.27 -3.29 -1.94
CA PRO A 21 8.57 -2.26 -1.19
C PRO A 21 8.95 -2.31 0.30
N ALA A 22 8.83 -1.16 0.97
CA ALA A 22 8.95 -1.08 2.42
C ALA A 22 7.60 -0.90 3.14
N PHE A 23 6.51 -0.70 2.41
CA PHE A 23 5.18 -0.49 2.97
C PHE A 23 4.39 -1.80 3.10
N GLY A 24 4.68 -2.57 4.16
CA GLY A 24 4.05 -3.87 4.44
C GLY A 24 4.81 -5.05 3.83
N ASN A 25 4.17 -6.24 3.83
CA ASN A 25 4.66 -7.48 3.21
C ASN A 25 6.12 -7.85 3.56
N VAL A 26 6.42 -8.02 4.85
CA VAL A 26 7.75 -8.39 5.33
C VAL A 26 8.26 -9.70 4.70
N GLU A 27 7.34 -10.60 4.37
CA GLU A 27 7.62 -11.88 3.71
C GLU A 27 8.31 -11.73 2.35
N VAL A 28 8.15 -10.58 1.67
CA VAL A 28 8.85 -10.29 0.41
C VAL A 28 10.33 -10.00 0.67
N ALA A 29 10.64 -9.22 1.71
CA ALA A 29 12.02 -8.97 2.11
C ALA A 29 12.67 -10.25 2.67
N GLU A 30 11.91 -11.06 3.43
CA GLU A 30 12.35 -12.37 3.91
C GLU A 30 12.65 -13.33 2.75
N ALA A 31 11.83 -13.34 1.70
CA ALA A 31 12.09 -14.17 0.53
C ALA A 31 13.41 -13.81 -0.16
N VAL A 32 13.77 -12.52 -0.20
CA VAL A 32 15.06 -12.04 -0.74
C VAL A 32 16.23 -12.48 0.16
N THR A 33 16.11 -12.31 1.48
CA THR A 33 17.18 -12.74 2.40
C THR A 33 17.34 -14.26 2.41
N GLN A 34 16.26 -15.02 2.25
CA GLN A 34 16.27 -16.48 2.19
C GLN A 34 17.03 -17.04 0.98
N VAL A 35 17.20 -16.26 -0.10
CA VAL A 35 18.04 -16.65 -1.23
C VAL A 35 19.48 -16.16 -1.10
N GLY A 36 19.80 -15.41 -0.04
CA GLY A 36 21.12 -14.83 0.21
C GLY A 36 21.35 -13.47 -0.43
N ALA A 37 20.34 -12.91 -1.11
CA ALA A 37 20.41 -11.59 -1.73
C ALA A 37 20.08 -10.48 -0.73
N LEU A 38 20.40 -9.24 -1.10
CA LEU A 38 20.15 -8.04 -0.31
C LEU A 38 18.83 -7.36 -0.72
N PRO A 39 17.84 -7.22 0.17
CA PRO A 39 16.68 -6.38 -0.11
C PRO A 39 17.09 -4.90 -0.12
N VAL A 40 16.79 -4.22 -1.22
CA VAL A 40 16.92 -2.77 -1.40
C VAL A 40 15.52 -2.17 -1.37
N PHE A 41 15.25 -1.30 -0.41
CA PHE A 41 13.91 -0.72 -0.25
C PHE A 41 13.74 0.51 -1.14
N ALA A 42 12.66 0.52 -1.93
CA ALA A 42 12.22 1.69 -2.69
C ALA A 42 10.90 2.23 -2.15
N ASP A 43 10.67 3.53 -2.35
CA ASP A 43 9.49 4.23 -1.84
C ASP A 43 8.25 3.92 -2.68
N ILE A 44 7.09 4.24 -2.13
CA ILE A 44 5.80 4.00 -2.74
C ILE A 44 5.30 5.26 -3.46
N ASP A 45 4.47 5.06 -4.47
CA ASP A 45 3.60 6.11 -4.97
C ASP A 45 2.54 6.42 -3.89
N PRO A 46 2.34 7.69 -3.52
CA PRO A 46 1.51 8.07 -2.38
C PRO A 46 0.00 7.89 -2.61
N VAL A 47 -0.43 7.77 -3.87
CA VAL A 47 -1.83 7.58 -4.24
C VAL A 47 -2.17 6.10 -4.26
N THR A 48 -1.29 5.29 -4.84
CA THR A 48 -1.52 3.87 -5.09
C THR A 48 -0.97 2.95 -4.00
N TYR A 49 -0.06 3.45 -3.17
CA TYR A 49 0.74 2.72 -2.18
C TYR A 49 1.62 1.59 -2.74
N CYS A 50 1.62 1.40 -4.06
CA CYS A 50 2.50 0.46 -4.76
C CYS A 50 3.88 1.09 -4.96
N LEU A 51 4.87 0.28 -5.34
CA LEU A 51 6.20 0.79 -5.68
C LEU A 51 6.14 1.88 -6.75
N ASP A 52 6.83 3.00 -6.53
CA ASP A 52 7.02 4.04 -7.54
C ASP A 52 8.16 3.63 -8.48
N ALA A 53 7.83 3.47 -9.78
CA ALA A 53 8.80 3.04 -10.78
C ALA A 53 10.00 4.00 -10.93
N SER A 54 9.81 5.30 -10.71
CA SER A 54 10.88 6.29 -10.76
C SER A 54 11.83 6.17 -9.57
N VAL A 55 11.30 5.87 -8.39
CA VAL A 55 12.11 5.63 -7.18
C VAL A 55 12.84 4.29 -7.27
N VAL A 56 12.18 3.26 -7.84
CA VAL A 56 12.84 1.98 -8.16
C VAL A 56 14.04 2.20 -9.07
N GLU A 57 13.89 3.00 -10.14
CA GLU A 57 14.98 3.31 -11.07
C GLU A 57 16.16 4.02 -10.37
N GLN A 58 15.88 4.94 -9.45
CA GLN A 58 16.91 5.63 -8.65
C GLN A 58 17.64 4.71 -7.67
N ALA A 59 17.00 3.64 -7.22
CA ALA A 59 17.56 2.67 -6.29
C ALA A 59 18.45 1.62 -6.96
N LEU A 60 18.49 1.57 -8.30
CA LEU A 60 19.26 0.58 -9.05
C LEU A 60 20.77 0.79 -8.88
N THR A 61 21.48 -0.31 -8.77
CA THR A 61 22.94 -0.38 -8.81
C THR A 61 23.39 -1.43 -9.81
N ALA A 62 24.71 -1.55 -10.03
CA ALA A 62 25.27 -2.63 -10.85
C ALA A 62 25.01 -4.04 -10.27
N ARG A 63 24.60 -4.16 -8.99
CA ARG A 63 24.25 -5.43 -8.34
C ARG A 63 22.75 -5.72 -8.40
N THR A 64 21.93 -4.79 -8.87
CA THR A 64 20.49 -5.00 -8.91
C THR A 64 20.13 -5.95 -10.03
N VAL A 65 19.47 -7.05 -9.70
CA VAL A 65 19.09 -8.11 -10.66
C VAL A 65 17.59 -8.33 -10.75
N ALA A 66 16.84 -7.89 -9.75
CA ALA A 66 15.40 -8.08 -9.73
C ALA A 66 14.64 -6.97 -8.98
N VAL A 67 13.34 -6.86 -9.28
CA VAL A 67 12.37 -6.04 -8.56
C VAL A 67 11.19 -6.94 -8.19
N VAL A 68 10.80 -6.97 -6.92
CA VAL A 68 9.56 -7.62 -6.48
C VAL A 68 8.51 -6.55 -6.20
N VAL A 69 7.43 -6.60 -6.96
CA VAL A 69 6.34 -5.64 -6.94
C VAL A 69 5.17 -6.23 -6.18
N VAL A 70 4.61 -5.46 -5.24
CA VAL A 70 3.41 -5.85 -4.50
C VAL A 70 2.25 -4.95 -4.91
N HIS A 71 1.14 -5.56 -5.33
CA HIS A 71 -0.12 -4.87 -5.53
C HIS A 71 -0.78 -4.59 -4.18
N ARG A 72 -1.28 -3.37 -3.96
CA ARG A 72 -1.67 -2.93 -2.61
C ARG A 72 -3.15 -2.62 -2.54
N PHE A 73 -3.82 -3.20 -1.55
CA PHE A 73 -5.20 -2.88 -1.18
C PHE A 73 -6.24 -3.11 -2.29
N GLY A 74 -5.89 -3.95 -3.27
CA GLY A 74 -6.70 -4.20 -4.46
C GLY A 74 -6.37 -3.31 -5.65
N ARG A 75 -5.31 -2.52 -5.58
CA ARG A 75 -4.76 -1.73 -6.69
C ARG A 75 -3.52 -2.38 -7.27
N SER A 76 -3.50 -2.53 -8.59
CA SER A 76 -2.30 -2.96 -9.32
C SER A 76 -1.29 -1.83 -9.40
N ALA A 77 -0.01 -2.19 -9.26
CA ALA A 77 1.10 -1.29 -9.53
C ALA A 77 1.17 -0.97 -11.04
N ASP A 78 1.91 0.07 -11.44
CA ASP A 78 2.17 0.36 -12.85
C ASP A 78 3.15 -0.68 -13.44
N MET A 79 2.64 -1.88 -13.71
CA MET A 79 3.41 -2.98 -14.28
C MET A 79 3.94 -2.65 -15.69
N GLY A 80 3.27 -1.76 -16.42
CA GLY A 80 3.74 -1.28 -17.72
C GLY A 80 5.09 -0.58 -17.58
N ARG A 81 5.19 0.39 -16.66
CA ARG A 81 6.44 1.10 -16.36
C ARG A 81 7.48 0.20 -15.72
N LEU A 82 7.09 -0.65 -14.77
CA LEU A 82 8.02 -1.54 -14.06
C LEU A 82 8.62 -2.61 -14.99
N HIS A 83 7.83 -3.20 -15.89
CA HIS A 83 8.37 -4.11 -16.91
C HIS A 83 9.20 -3.39 -17.97
N ALA A 84 8.86 -2.15 -18.34
CA ALA A 84 9.69 -1.35 -19.24
C ALA A 84 11.06 -1.05 -18.62
N LEU A 85 11.09 -0.72 -17.32
CA LEU A 85 12.30 -0.56 -16.54
C LEU A 85 13.09 -1.87 -16.50
N GLY A 86 12.43 -2.99 -16.20
CA GLY A 86 13.06 -4.32 -16.18
C GLY A 86 13.71 -4.68 -17.51
N ARG A 87 13.04 -4.44 -18.64
CA ARG A 87 13.63 -4.66 -19.98
C ARG A 87 14.83 -3.75 -20.25
N ARG A 88 14.77 -2.48 -19.85
CA ARG A 88 15.84 -1.51 -20.10
C ARG A 88 17.11 -1.82 -19.31
N HIS A 89 16.98 -2.34 -18.09
CA HIS A 89 18.09 -2.60 -17.19
C HIS A 89 18.43 -4.09 -17.02
N GLY A 90 17.74 -4.99 -17.73
CA GLY A 90 17.96 -6.43 -17.65
C GLY A 90 17.51 -7.05 -16.31
N LEU A 91 16.51 -6.46 -15.65
CA LEU A 91 16.02 -6.93 -14.34
C LEU A 91 14.88 -7.93 -14.50
N LEU A 92 14.88 -8.95 -13.65
CA LEU A 92 13.69 -9.78 -13.41
C LEU A 92 12.64 -8.96 -12.66
N VAL A 93 11.40 -8.92 -13.17
CA VAL A 93 10.28 -8.27 -12.47
C VAL A 93 9.29 -9.34 -12.03
N LEU A 94 9.14 -9.50 -10.72
CA LEU A 94 8.19 -10.43 -10.11
C LEU A 94 7.03 -9.65 -9.50
N GLU A 95 5.80 -10.14 -9.65
CA GLU A 95 4.61 -9.55 -9.05
C GLU A 95 4.02 -10.44 -7.95
N GLN A 96 3.45 -9.81 -6.94
CA GLN A 96 2.72 -10.47 -5.87
C GLN A 96 1.40 -9.71 -5.58
N GLY A 97 0.29 -10.44 -5.62
CA GLY A 97 -1.00 -9.96 -5.11
C GLY A 97 -1.15 -10.21 -3.61
N GLU A 98 -2.00 -9.42 -2.94
CA GLU A 98 -2.30 -9.62 -1.51
C GLU A 98 -3.27 -10.77 -1.23
N SER A 99 -4.18 -11.08 -2.16
CA SER A 99 -5.11 -12.21 -2.11
C SER A 99 -5.78 -12.43 -3.48
N GLU A 100 -6.24 -13.65 -3.74
CA GLU A 100 -7.23 -13.94 -4.78
C GLU A 100 -8.64 -13.84 -4.18
N VAL A 101 -9.56 -13.12 -4.83
CA VAL A 101 -10.93 -12.88 -4.34
C VAL A 101 -11.93 -13.16 -5.47
N PRO A 102 -13.07 -13.80 -5.19
CA PRO A 102 -14.14 -13.98 -6.18
C PRO A 102 -14.60 -12.66 -6.84
N TYR A 103 -15.08 -12.77 -8.08
CA TYR A 103 -15.48 -11.61 -8.89
C TYR A 103 -16.74 -10.90 -8.34
N ASP A 104 -17.72 -11.69 -7.90
CA ASP A 104 -18.96 -11.20 -7.31
C ASP A 104 -18.70 -10.40 -6.03
N GLU A 105 -17.76 -10.85 -5.20
CA GLU A 105 -17.29 -10.08 -4.05
C GLU A 105 -16.61 -8.76 -4.47
N THR A 106 -15.85 -8.77 -5.57
CA THR A 106 -15.18 -7.57 -6.08
C THR A 106 -16.18 -6.50 -6.54
N ALA A 107 -17.22 -6.89 -7.28
CA ALA A 107 -18.29 -5.97 -7.70
C ALA A 107 -19.00 -5.34 -6.49
N GLN A 108 -19.30 -6.16 -5.49
CA GLN A 108 -19.94 -5.77 -4.24
C GLN A 108 -19.09 -4.82 -3.39
N ARG A 109 -17.77 -5.01 -3.34
CA ARG A 109 -16.84 -4.08 -2.66
C ARG A 109 -16.77 -2.74 -3.40
N ARG A 110 -16.73 -2.76 -4.73
CA ARG A 110 -16.74 -1.54 -5.57
C ARG A 110 -18.01 -0.71 -5.36
N GLU A 111 -19.18 -1.35 -5.29
CA GLU A 111 -20.44 -0.64 -5.00
C GLU A 111 -20.40 0.08 -3.64
N ARG A 112 -19.89 -0.62 -2.61
CA ARG A 112 -19.73 -0.07 -1.26
C ARG A 112 -18.70 1.05 -1.21
N ALA A 113 -17.56 0.86 -1.87
CA ALA A 113 -16.54 1.88 -2.00
C ALA A 113 -17.10 3.15 -2.66
N ALA A 114 -17.83 3.02 -3.77
CA ALA A 114 -18.49 4.15 -4.42
C ALA A 114 -19.47 4.87 -3.48
N TYR A 115 -20.23 4.12 -2.67
CA TYR A 115 -21.07 4.74 -1.64
C TYR A 115 -20.24 5.53 -0.62
N LEU A 116 -19.15 4.96 -0.11
CA LEU A 116 -18.28 5.63 0.85
C LEU A 116 -17.58 6.86 0.24
N ASP A 117 -17.05 6.75 -0.97
CA ASP A 117 -16.38 7.83 -1.71
C ASP A 117 -17.28 9.07 -1.82
N THR A 118 -18.56 8.86 -2.15
CA THR A 118 -19.50 9.98 -2.30
C THR A 118 -19.90 10.62 -0.97
N LYS A 119 -19.72 9.96 0.18
CA LYS A 119 -20.28 10.37 1.48
C LYS A 119 -19.24 10.73 2.54
N LEU A 120 -18.03 10.18 2.47
CA LEU A 120 -16.95 10.52 3.39
C LEU A 120 -16.44 11.93 3.10
N ARG A 121 -16.28 12.70 4.16
CA ARG A 121 -15.81 14.09 4.18
C ARG A 121 -14.84 14.38 5.32
N GLY A 122 -14.74 13.48 6.30
CA GLY A 122 -13.80 13.59 7.43
C GLY A 122 -12.46 12.88 7.22
N VAL A 123 -12.27 12.18 6.09
CA VAL A 123 -11.03 11.48 5.72
C VAL A 123 -10.76 11.62 4.22
N TRP A 124 -9.50 11.52 3.80
CA TRP A 124 -9.17 11.42 2.38
C TRP A 124 -9.43 9.99 1.89
N THR A 125 -10.30 9.86 0.90
CA THR A 125 -10.68 8.58 0.31
C THR A 125 -9.60 8.07 -0.65
N PRO A 126 -9.48 6.74 -0.85
CA PRO A 126 -8.58 6.20 -1.85
C PRO A 126 -8.96 6.70 -3.25
N ASP A 127 -7.97 6.83 -4.13
CA ASP A 127 -8.24 7.05 -5.55
C ASP A 127 -8.84 5.76 -6.14
N GLY A 128 -10.03 5.90 -6.70
CA GLY A 128 -10.82 4.76 -7.16
C GLY A 128 -10.23 4.05 -8.38
N GLY A 129 -9.55 4.80 -9.27
CA GLY A 129 -8.81 4.29 -10.43
C GLY A 129 -9.56 3.29 -11.34
N ASP A 130 -8.99 3.02 -12.51
CA ASP A 130 -9.47 1.89 -13.31
C ASP A 130 -8.93 0.58 -12.72
N GLY A 131 -9.83 -0.34 -12.39
CA GLY A 131 -9.46 -1.69 -11.97
C GLY A 131 -9.29 -1.92 -10.46
N HIS A 132 -9.39 -0.91 -9.60
CA HIS A 132 -9.26 -1.10 -8.14
C HIS A 132 -10.32 -2.08 -7.60
N THR A 133 -9.89 -3.16 -6.96
CA THR A 133 -10.79 -4.22 -6.46
C THR A 133 -11.27 -3.97 -5.03
N TYR A 134 -10.68 -2.99 -4.34
CA TYR A 134 -11.00 -2.61 -2.96
C TYR A 134 -10.93 -3.82 -2.01
N GLN A 135 -9.87 -4.62 -2.13
CA GLN A 135 -9.54 -5.62 -1.11
C GLN A 135 -9.44 -4.99 0.28
N GLN A 136 -8.97 -3.74 0.34
CA GLN A 136 -9.08 -2.90 1.51
C GLN A 136 -9.50 -1.50 1.08
N TYR A 137 -10.43 -0.87 1.81
CA TYR A 137 -10.77 0.54 1.60
C TYR A 137 -9.89 1.41 2.51
N VAL A 138 -8.73 1.81 2.00
CA VAL A 138 -7.71 2.54 2.78
C VAL A 138 -7.87 4.04 2.60
N VAL A 139 -8.28 4.70 3.67
CA VAL A 139 -8.35 6.16 3.76
C VAL A 139 -7.10 6.73 4.41
N ARG A 140 -6.84 8.02 4.23
CA ARG A 140 -5.87 8.77 5.04
C ARG A 140 -6.60 9.68 6.01
N VAL A 141 -6.18 9.64 7.27
CA VAL A 141 -6.75 10.48 8.33
C VAL A 141 -6.11 11.88 8.25
N PRO A 142 -6.87 12.96 8.02
CA PRO A 142 -6.34 14.31 7.97
C PRO A 142 -5.88 14.72 9.38
N GLY A 143 -4.59 15.06 9.50
CA GLY A 143 -3.95 15.38 10.78
C GLY A 143 -2.42 15.33 10.67
N ASN A 144 -1.73 15.86 11.66
CA ASN A 144 -0.29 16.11 11.68
C ASN A 144 0.53 14.87 12.12
N GLY A 145 0.23 13.72 11.51
CA GLY A 145 0.94 12.46 11.73
C GLY A 145 0.52 11.74 13.02
N ARG A 146 1.34 10.79 13.48
CA ARG A 146 1.13 10.11 14.78
C ARG A 146 1.51 11.09 15.90
N PRO A 147 0.58 11.48 16.80
CA PRO A 147 -0.45 10.63 17.40
C PRO A 147 -1.91 10.66 16.86
N ASP A 148 -2.20 11.18 15.66
CA ASP A 148 -3.59 11.44 15.24
C ASP A 148 -4.35 10.22 14.65
N ARG A 149 -3.73 9.42 13.77
CA ARG A 149 -4.38 8.24 13.17
C ARG A 149 -4.77 7.17 14.20
N ASP A 150 -3.87 6.87 15.12
CA ASP A 150 -4.13 5.84 16.15
C ASP A 150 -5.25 6.27 17.11
N ALA A 151 -5.32 7.56 17.44
CA ALA A 151 -6.40 8.13 18.23
C ALA A 151 -7.74 8.06 17.48
N PHE A 152 -7.73 8.43 16.20
CA PHE A 152 -8.89 8.33 15.31
C PHE A 152 -9.39 6.88 15.21
N ALA A 153 -8.49 5.91 15.00
CA ALA A 153 -8.83 4.49 14.96
C ALA A 153 -9.47 4.00 16.27
N ARG A 154 -8.95 4.40 17.44
CA ARG A 154 -9.57 4.09 18.73
C ARG A 154 -10.96 4.71 18.86
N ALA A 155 -11.12 5.95 18.43
CA ALA A 155 -12.38 6.69 18.51
C ALA A 155 -13.47 6.15 17.56
N ILE A 156 -13.08 5.65 16.39
CA ILE A 156 -13.96 4.93 15.46
C ILE A 156 -14.43 3.60 16.08
N ARG A 157 -13.50 2.78 16.57
CA ARG A 157 -13.81 1.49 17.20
C ARG A 157 -14.70 1.64 18.43
N ALA A 158 -14.46 2.66 19.26
CA ALA A 158 -15.32 2.97 20.41
C ALA A 158 -16.77 3.31 20.02
N ARG A 159 -17.02 3.73 18.77
CA ARG A 159 -18.35 3.99 18.21
C ARG A 159 -18.93 2.80 17.43
N GLY A 160 -18.30 1.62 17.55
CA GLY A 160 -18.79 0.37 16.98
C GLY A 160 -18.63 0.28 15.46
N VAL A 161 -17.60 0.92 14.91
CA VAL A 161 -17.16 0.73 13.52
C VAL A 161 -15.82 0.01 13.57
N ASP A 162 -15.72 -1.14 12.94
CA ASP A 162 -14.43 -1.83 12.84
C ASP A 162 -13.48 -1.04 11.92
N CYS A 163 -12.19 -1.13 12.16
CA CYS A 163 -11.15 -0.58 11.29
C CYS A 163 -9.82 -1.25 11.61
N ARG A 164 -8.86 -1.21 10.68
CA ARG A 164 -7.50 -1.71 10.90
C ARG A 164 -6.44 -0.74 10.42
N VAL A 165 -5.27 -0.80 11.06
CA VAL A 165 -4.06 -0.13 10.57
C VAL A 165 -3.38 -1.11 9.61
N PRO A 166 -3.29 -0.82 8.31
CA PRO A 166 -2.80 -1.78 7.33
C PRO A 166 -1.30 -2.04 7.50
N VAL A 167 -0.52 -1.00 7.79
CA VAL A 167 0.91 -1.10 8.07
C VAL A 167 1.23 -0.21 9.26
N LYS A 168 1.69 -0.82 10.36
CA LYS A 168 2.06 -0.08 11.57
C LYS A 168 3.53 0.36 11.54
N THR A 169 4.41 -0.54 11.13
CA THR A 169 5.85 -0.29 11.06
C THR A 169 6.30 -0.68 9.66
N PRO A 170 6.79 0.27 8.84
CA PRO A 170 7.43 -0.04 7.57
C PRO A 170 8.58 -1.03 7.74
N VAL A 171 8.78 -1.89 6.74
CA VAL A 171 9.76 -2.99 6.81
C VAL A 171 11.17 -2.46 7.07
N HIS A 172 11.57 -1.38 6.38
CA HIS A 172 12.88 -0.75 6.54
C HIS A 172 13.14 -0.16 7.95
N ARG A 173 12.12 -0.09 8.82
CA ARG A 173 12.23 0.35 10.22
C ARG A 173 12.24 -0.82 11.22
N LEU A 174 11.90 -2.04 10.79
CA LEU A 174 11.96 -3.23 11.63
C LEU A 174 13.41 -3.53 12.03
N PRO A 175 13.68 -4.08 13.23
CA PRO A 175 15.05 -4.32 13.71
C PRO A 175 15.93 -5.12 12.74
N GLU A 176 15.37 -6.16 12.11
CA GLU A 176 16.07 -7.04 11.16
C GLU A 176 16.43 -6.34 9.85
N TYR A 177 15.59 -5.42 9.39
CA TYR A 177 15.72 -4.74 8.10
C TYR A 177 16.08 -3.27 8.25
N ARG A 178 16.53 -2.85 9.44
CA ARG A 178 16.79 -1.44 9.72
C ARG A 178 17.88 -0.93 8.79
N ARG A 179 17.52 0.01 7.92
CA ARG A 179 18.43 0.69 6.99
C ARG A 179 18.32 2.20 7.14
N CYS A 180 19.43 2.90 6.97
CA CYS A 180 19.45 4.35 6.86
C CYS A 180 19.06 4.76 5.43
N VAL A 181 17.80 4.52 5.07
CA VAL A 181 17.18 4.96 3.81
C VAL A 181 16.04 5.91 4.14
N SER A 182 15.85 6.96 3.33
CA SER A 182 14.73 7.88 3.46
C SER A 182 13.61 7.45 2.51
N LEU A 183 12.46 7.07 3.07
CA LEU A 183 11.27 6.64 2.32
C LEU A 183 10.07 7.46 2.82
N PRO A 184 10.04 8.78 2.54
CA PRO A 184 9.08 9.71 3.12
C PRO A 184 7.62 9.33 2.85
N GLU A 185 7.31 8.79 1.67
CA GLU A 185 5.92 8.43 1.34
C GLU A 185 5.47 7.18 2.06
N THR A 186 6.35 6.19 2.18
CA THR A 186 6.13 5.01 3.01
C THR A 186 5.92 5.37 4.47
N GLU A 187 6.75 6.27 5.01
CA GLU A 187 6.66 6.73 6.40
C GLU A 187 5.34 7.47 6.64
N ARG A 188 5.03 8.43 5.76
CA ARG A 188 3.78 9.18 5.80
C ARG A 188 2.56 8.27 5.69
N ALA A 189 2.56 7.32 4.77
CA ALA A 189 1.46 6.36 4.63
C ALA A 189 1.29 5.49 5.89
N ALA A 190 2.38 5.05 6.53
CA ALA A 190 2.27 4.26 7.76
C ALA A 190 1.68 5.04 8.93
N GLU A 191 1.87 6.36 8.94
CA GLU A 191 1.31 7.25 9.96
C GLU A 191 -0.14 7.62 9.69
N GLU A 192 -0.55 7.78 8.44
CA GLU A 192 -1.85 8.36 8.08
C GLU A 192 -2.93 7.34 7.69
N THR A 193 -2.54 6.15 7.24
CA THR A 193 -3.50 5.20 6.62
C THR A 193 -4.38 4.47 7.63
N LEU A 194 -5.65 4.28 7.29
CA LEU A 194 -6.59 3.48 8.04
C LEU A 194 -7.49 2.72 7.08
N ALA A 195 -7.62 1.40 7.24
CA ALA A 195 -8.56 0.62 6.45
C ALA A 195 -9.92 0.59 7.14
N LEU A 196 -10.94 1.04 6.42
CA LEU A 196 -12.35 0.97 6.81
C LEU A 196 -13.00 -0.30 6.20
N PRO A 197 -14.12 -0.77 6.77
CA PRO A 197 -14.82 -1.94 6.27
C PRO A 197 -15.45 -1.64 4.91
N VAL A 198 -15.28 -2.57 3.98
CA VAL A 198 -15.87 -2.53 2.64
C VAL A 198 -16.35 -3.91 2.18
N ASP A 199 -16.33 -4.89 3.10
CA ASP A 199 -16.60 -6.29 2.80
C ASP A 199 -17.94 -6.49 2.10
N ALA A 200 -18.03 -7.57 1.32
CA ALA A 200 -19.18 -7.87 0.48
C ALA A 200 -20.49 -8.11 1.28
N SER A 201 -20.43 -8.24 2.61
CA SER A 201 -21.60 -8.35 3.49
C SER A 201 -22.03 -7.04 4.15
N LEU A 202 -21.24 -5.96 4.02
CA LEU A 202 -21.49 -4.69 4.72
C LEU A 202 -22.84 -4.10 4.29
N THR A 203 -23.71 -3.85 5.26
CA THR A 203 -25.07 -3.35 5.02
C THR A 203 -25.09 -1.83 4.85
N ARG A 204 -26.17 -1.29 4.25
CA ARG A 204 -26.36 0.16 4.13
C ARG A 204 -26.37 0.89 5.47
N ARG A 205 -26.94 0.27 6.51
CA ARG A 205 -26.97 0.83 7.87
C ARG A 205 -25.57 0.91 8.47
N GLU A 206 -24.74 -0.10 8.24
CA GLU A 206 -23.34 -0.08 8.69
C GLU A 206 -22.52 0.94 7.92
N MET A 207 -22.67 1.03 6.58
CA MET A 207 -22.02 2.08 5.79
C MET A 207 -22.42 3.50 6.26
N GLN A 208 -23.70 3.73 6.57
CA GLN A 208 -24.15 5.00 7.14
C GLN A 208 -23.49 5.29 8.49
N ARG A 209 -23.29 4.27 9.32
CA ARG A 209 -22.56 4.41 10.59
C ARG A 209 -21.10 4.76 10.35
N VAL A 210 -20.42 4.07 9.43
CA VAL A 210 -19.03 4.38 9.03
C VAL A 210 -18.92 5.84 8.63
N VAL A 211 -19.77 6.30 7.70
CA VAL A 211 -19.81 7.68 7.23
C VAL A 211 -20.05 8.67 8.37
N SER A 212 -21.08 8.43 9.19
CA SER A 212 -21.45 9.30 10.29
C SER A 212 -20.30 9.47 11.28
N VAL A 213 -19.70 8.36 11.69
CA VAL A 213 -18.59 8.34 12.65
C VAL A 213 -17.35 9.02 12.08
N CYS A 214 -16.95 8.70 10.83
CA CYS A 214 -15.78 9.31 10.21
C CYS A 214 -15.96 10.81 9.99
N ASN A 215 -17.14 11.26 9.54
CA ASN A 215 -17.41 12.68 9.32
C ASN A 215 -17.54 13.47 10.63
N ALA A 216 -18.02 12.84 11.71
CA ALA A 216 -18.09 13.49 13.02
C ALA A 216 -16.72 13.62 13.70
N LEU A 217 -15.79 12.69 13.41
CA LEU A 217 -14.45 12.68 13.99
C LEU A 217 -13.42 13.42 13.15
N GLY A 218 -13.61 13.46 11.83
CA GLY A 218 -12.70 14.13 10.93
C GLY A 218 -12.82 15.64 11.02
N GLY A 219 -11.68 16.34 11.00
CA GLY A 219 -11.66 17.79 10.82
C GLY A 219 -12.14 18.20 9.43
N PRO A 220 -12.45 19.48 9.19
CA PRO A 220 -12.73 19.98 7.86
C PRO A 220 -11.52 19.71 6.96
N ILE A 221 -11.71 18.86 5.95
CA ILE A 221 -10.70 18.70 4.90
C ILE A 221 -10.64 20.02 4.15
N ALA A 222 -9.49 20.70 4.20
CA ALA A 222 -9.26 21.87 3.35
C ALA A 222 -9.45 21.43 1.88
N VAL A 223 -10.52 21.92 1.25
CA VAL A 223 -10.75 21.78 -0.18
C VAL A 223 -9.69 22.63 -0.87
N GLY A 224 -8.54 22.05 -1.18
CA GLY A 224 -7.41 22.81 -1.73
C GLY A 224 -6.07 22.08 -1.87
N SER A 225 -6.02 20.75 -1.86
CA SER A 225 -4.77 20.03 -2.16
C SER A 225 -4.98 18.90 -3.17
N THR A 226 -5.65 19.21 -4.27
CA THR A 226 -5.35 18.58 -5.56
C THR A 226 -3.99 19.06 -6.12
N ALA A 227 -3.23 19.87 -5.36
CA ALA A 227 -2.01 20.55 -5.78
C ALA A 227 -0.73 20.15 -5.01
N LEU A 228 -0.74 19.07 -4.22
CA LEU A 228 0.50 18.49 -3.66
C LEU A 228 0.87 17.13 -4.29
N PHE A 229 0.14 16.72 -5.33
CA PHE A 229 0.45 15.54 -6.14
C PHE A 229 0.50 15.97 -7.61
N GLY A 230 1.66 16.45 -8.07
CA GLY A 230 1.90 16.73 -9.48
C GLY A 230 2.58 18.06 -9.78
N VAL A 231 3.90 18.09 -9.65
CA VAL A 231 4.86 18.62 -10.64
C VAL A 231 6.15 17.84 -10.53
#